data_AF-C8NCF2-F1
#
_entry.id   AF-C8NCF2-F1
#
_cell.length_a   1.000
_cell.length_b   1.000
_cell.length_c   1.000
_cell.angle_alpha   90.00
_cell.angle_beta   90.00
_cell.angle_gamma   90.00
#
_symmetry.space_group_name_H-M   'P 1'
#
loop_
_entity.id
_entity.type
_entity.pdbx_description
1 polymer ?
#
loop_
_entity_poly.entity_id
_entity_poly.type
_entity_poly.pdbx_seq_one_letter_code
_entity_poly.pdbx_strand_id
1 'polypeptide(L)'
;MLTVITDAAALAAAQQTFRENLLAAMPQRITCTVSGVGGGFSTEVAYAPEWDLWYAQQIQDKKCWNGFGIGAPIAGKKVALAAEINFPAEGLNRALSGVFARDENDRVFVLHRGKIRGGKALFFRHYHGETVSADDGGKPDDFARIAALDDAAFAGKLADFVRQILAIKAAAKKDSA
;
A
#
# COMPACT_ATOMS: atom_id res chain seq x y z
N MET A 1 -1.20 -11.11 19.57
CA MET A 1 -1.94 -9.88 19.19
C MET A 1 -1.04 -9.03 18.29
N LEU A 2 -1.59 -8.33 17.29
CA LEU A 2 -0.80 -7.38 16.48
C LEU A 2 -0.79 -6.00 17.14
N THR A 3 0.35 -5.31 17.10
CA THR A 3 0.51 -3.93 17.60
C THR A 3 1.11 -3.05 16.52
N VAL A 4 0.53 -1.86 16.30
CA VAL A 4 1.03 -0.91 15.30
C VAL A 4 2.40 -0.37 15.68
N ILE A 5 3.33 -0.38 14.72
CA ILE A 5 4.67 0.16 14.88
C ILE A 5 4.59 1.69 14.79
N THR A 6 5.14 2.37 15.79
CA THR A 6 5.21 3.84 15.86
C THR A 6 6.62 4.38 16.07
N ASP A 7 7.57 3.52 16.42
CA ASP A 7 8.97 3.89 16.57
C ASP A 7 9.59 4.22 15.19
N ALA A 8 10.32 5.33 15.11
CA ALA A 8 10.85 5.85 13.84
C ALA A 8 11.88 4.89 13.21
N ALA A 9 12.75 4.27 14.01
CA ALA A 9 13.75 3.34 13.49
C ALA A 9 13.09 2.06 12.97
N ALA A 10 12.12 1.51 13.70
CA ALA A 10 11.35 0.35 13.26
C ALA A 10 10.49 0.64 12.01
N LEU A 11 9.90 1.83 11.90
CA LEU A 11 9.17 2.27 10.70
C LEU A 11 10.10 2.39 9.49
N ALA A 12 11.28 2.99 9.66
CA ALA A 12 12.27 3.11 8.60
C ALA A 12 12.76 1.73 8.12
N ALA A 13 13.06 0.82 9.05
CA ALA A 13 13.47 -0.55 8.72
C ALA A 13 12.36 -1.31 7.98
N ALA A 14 11.11 -1.25 8.46
CA ALA A 14 9.97 -1.88 7.81
C ALA A 14 9.72 -1.31 6.41
N GLN A 15 9.84 0.01 6.23
CA GLN A 15 9.72 0.66 4.92
C GLN A 15 10.85 0.22 3.97
N GLN A 16 12.07 0.08 4.47
CA GLN A 16 13.19 -0.40 3.67
C GLN A 16 12.93 -1.83 3.17
N THR A 17 12.56 -2.75 4.07
CA THR A 17 12.23 -4.14 3.71
C THR A 17 11.03 -4.21 2.75
N PHE A 18 9.99 -3.42 2.99
CA PHE A 18 8.84 -3.30 2.08
C PHE A 18 9.27 -2.96 0.66
N ARG A 19 10.11 -1.94 0.52
CA ARG A 19 10.65 -1.52 -0.78
C ARG A 19 11.51 -2.61 -1.40
N GLU A 20 12.44 -3.17 -0.65
CA GLU A 20 13.38 -4.19 -1.16
C GLU A 20 12.65 -5.43 -1.68
N ASN A 21 11.65 -5.91 -0.96
CA ASN A 21 10.82 -7.06 -1.38
C ASN A 21 10.06 -6.78 -2.67
N LEU A 22 9.53 -5.56 -2.85
CA LEU A 22 8.87 -5.19 -4.10
C LEU A 22 9.85 -5.05 -5.26
N LEU A 23 10.98 -4.39 -5.03
CA LEU A 23 11.97 -4.16 -6.08
C LEU A 23 12.64 -5.46 -6.54
N ALA A 24 12.85 -6.42 -5.64
CA ALA A 24 13.35 -7.75 -5.98
C ALA A 24 12.38 -8.54 -6.87
N ALA A 25 11.08 -8.31 -6.68
CA ALA A 25 9.99 -8.96 -7.39
C ALA A 25 9.64 -8.28 -8.73
N MET A 26 10.12 -7.06 -8.96
CA MET A 26 9.80 -6.23 -10.13
C MET A 26 11.05 -6.03 -10.98
N PRO A 27 11.25 -6.79 -12.08
CA PRO A 27 12.51 -6.75 -12.83
C PRO A 27 12.67 -5.51 -13.72
N GLN A 28 11.59 -4.82 -14.08
CA GLN A 28 11.63 -3.73 -15.05
C GLN A 28 11.70 -2.36 -14.37
N ARG A 29 12.40 -1.42 -15.00
CA ARG A 29 12.49 -0.02 -14.60
C ARG A 29 12.11 0.85 -15.80
N ILE A 30 11.09 1.69 -15.65
CA ILE A 30 10.51 2.45 -16.76
C ILE A 30 10.29 3.89 -16.33
N THR A 31 10.93 4.84 -17.01
CA THR A 31 10.72 6.27 -16.76
C THR A 31 9.41 6.73 -17.38
N CYS A 32 8.49 7.22 -16.55
CA CYS A 32 7.17 7.67 -16.96
C CYS A 32 6.70 8.81 -16.06
N THR A 33 5.54 9.39 -16.36
CA THR A 33 4.92 10.40 -15.50
C THR A 33 3.81 9.77 -14.67
N VAL A 34 4.01 9.66 -13.36
CA VAL A 34 2.96 9.22 -12.43
C VAL A 34 1.96 10.35 -12.25
N SER A 35 0.69 10.09 -12.59
CA SER A 35 -0.40 11.07 -12.44
C SER A 35 -0.65 11.37 -10.96
N GLY A 36 -0.82 12.64 -10.62
CA GLY A 36 -1.07 13.10 -9.26
C GLY A 36 -1.74 14.48 -9.23
N VAL A 37 -2.07 14.96 -8.04
CA VAL A 37 -2.62 16.32 -7.83
C VAL A 37 -1.59 17.33 -8.35
N GLY A 38 -1.99 18.18 -9.29
CA GLY A 38 -1.09 19.17 -9.92
C GLY A 38 -0.45 18.75 -11.26
N GLY A 39 -0.87 17.62 -11.85
CA GLY A 39 -0.49 17.26 -13.24
C GLY A 39 0.43 16.04 -13.38
N GLY A 40 0.95 15.53 -12.25
CA GLY A 40 1.83 14.37 -12.15
C GLY A 40 3.31 14.73 -12.00
N PHE A 41 4.15 13.72 -11.78
CA PHE A 41 5.60 13.88 -11.66
C PHE A 41 6.33 12.81 -12.46
N SER A 42 7.43 13.18 -13.11
CA SER A 42 8.29 12.23 -13.83
C SER A 42 9.12 11.42 -12.84
N THR A 43 9.13 10.10 -12.99
CA THR A 43 9.92 9.20 -12.15
C THR A 43 10.17 7.87 -12.85
N GLU A 44 11.15 7.12 -12.37
CA GLU A 44 11.35 5.73 -12.74
C GLU A 44 10.44 4.85 -11.88
N VAL A 45 9.58 4.05 -12.51
CA VAL A 45 8.74 3.08 -11.81
C VAL A 45 9.31 1.68 -11.96
N ALA A 46 9.19 0.87 -10.90
CA ALA A 46 9.44 -0.56 -10.96
C ALA A 46 8.19 -1.25 -11.51
N TYR A 47 8.34 -2.25 -12.39
CA TYR A 47 7.21 -2.95 -12.99
C TYR A 47 7.45 -4.46 -13.03
N ALA A 48 6.39 -5.22 -12.72
CA ALA A 48 6.32 -6.67 -12.83
C ALA A 48 5.22 -7.07 -13.83
N PRO A 49 5.58 -7.61 -15.00
CA PRO A 49 4.60 -8.11 -15.99
C PRO A 49 3.71 -9.22 -15.44
N GLU A 50 4.23 -10.09 -14.58
CA GLU A 50 3.50 -11.20 -13.98
C GLU A 50 2.23 -10.73 -13.24
N TRP A 51 2.30 -9.57 -12.59
CA TRP A 51 1.19 -9.00 -11.86
C TRP A 51 0.59 -7.77 -12.54
N ASP A 52 1.07 -7.40 -13.73
CA ASP A 52 0.68 -6.16 -14.40
C ASP A 52 0.68 -4.96 -13.43
N LEU A 53 1.68 -4.92 -12.54
CA LEU A 53 1.75 -3.98 -11.40
C LEU A 53 3.00 -3.14 -11.53
N TRP A 54 2.85 -1.82 -11.44
CA TRP A 54 3.96 -0.91 -11.24
C TRP A 54 3.93 -0.27 -9.85
N TYR A 55 5.12 0.06 -9.35
CA TYR A 55 5.37 0.67 -8.06
C TYR A 55 6.32 1.87 -8.20
N ALA A 56 6.01 2.94 -7.47
CA ALA A 56 6.85 4.11 -7.32
C ALA A 56 6.91 4.52 -5.84
N GLN A 57 8.06 5.04 -5.41
CA GLN A 57 8.27 5.52 -4.06
C GLN A 57 8.79 6.96 -4.05
N GLN A 58 8.35 7.75 -3.07
CA GLN A 58 9.00 8.99 -2.67
C GLN A 58 9.10 9.07 -1.16
N ILE A 59 10.30 9.37 -0.65
CA ILE A 59 10.46 9.77 0.75
C ILE A 59 10.01 11.22 0.86
N GLN A 60 9.01 11.47 1.71
CA GLN A 60 8.51 12.81 2.01
C GLN A 60 8.71 13.08 3.50
N ASP A 61 8.74 14.35 3.88
CA ASP A 61 9.05 14.81 5.25
C ASP A 61 8.35 13.99 6.36
N LYS A 62 7.03 13.80 6.24
CA LYS A 62 6.22 13.14 7.29
C LYS A 62 5.79 11.71 6.97
N LYS A 63 6.11 11.22 5.77
CA LYS A 63 5.63 9.91 5.30
C LYS A 63 6.52 9.34 4.19
N CYS A 64 6.53 8.03 4.06
CA CYS A 64 6.89 7.41 2.81
C CYS A 64 5.65 7.31 1.92
N TRP A 65 5.70 7.95 0.75
CA TRP A 65 4.68 7.78 -0.29
C TRP A 65 5.00 6.55 -1.13
N ASN A 66 4.04 5.64 -1.24
CA ASN A 66 4.13 4.42 -2.04
C ASN A 66 2.92 4.34 -2.97
N GLY A 67 3.15 4.60 -4.26
CA GLY A 67 2.12 4.58 -5.29
C GLY A 67 2.16 3.30 -6.10
N PHE A 68 0.97 2.80 -6.42
CA PHE A 68 0.78 1.59 -7.21
C PHE A 68 -0.17 1.86 -8.36
N GLY A 69 0.06 1.21 -9.49
CA GLY A 69 -0.91 1.16 -10.58
C GLY A 69 -0.84 -0.14 -11.37
N ILE A 70 -1.90 -0.35 -12.14
CA ILE A 70 -2.07 -1.53 -12.99
C ILE A 70 -1.88 -1.12 -14.45
N GLY A 71 -1.35 -2.02 -15.27
CA GLY A 71 -1.04 -1.78 -16.67
C GLY A 71 0.44 -1.46 -16.89
N ALA A 72 1.02 -2.07 -17.92
CA ALA A 72 2.39 -1.81 -18.34
C ALA A 72 2.65 -0.31 -18.57
N PRO A 73 3.60 0.31 -17.83
CA PRO A 73 4.05 1.67 -18.10
C PRO A 73 4.67 1.78 -19.49
N ILE A 74 4.41 2.90 -20.17
CA ILE A 74 5.08 3.24 -21.44
C ILE A 74 6.04 4.39 -21.16
N ALA A 75 7.28 4.24 -21.62
CA ALA A 75 8.32 5.25 -21.44
C ALA A 75 7.85 6.65 -21.90
N GLY A 76 8.03 7.65 -21.05
CA GLY A 76 7.64 9.04 -21.31
C GLY A 76 6.13 9.30 -21.36
N LYS A 77 5.27 8.31 -21.10
CA LYS A 77 3.82 8.48 -21.03
C LYS A 77 3.34 8.64 -19.59
N LYS A 78 2.09 9.11 -19.44
CA LYS A 78 1.43 9.19 -18.14
C LYS A 78 0.87 7.83 -17.73
N VAL A 79 1.04 7.48 -16.46
CA VAL A 79 0.41 6.32 -15.81
C VAL A 79 -0.54 6.78 -14.70
N ALA A 80 -1.60 6.02 -14.43
CA ALA A 80 -2.63 6.37 -13.45
C ALA A 80 -2.48 5.57 -12.16
N LEU A 81 -2.52 6.25 -11.01
CA LEU A 81 -2.50 5.60 -9.69
C LEU A 81 -3.76 4.78 -9.46
N ALA A 82 -3.59 3.50 -9.17
CA ALA A 82 -4.65 2.62 -8.69
C ALA A 82 -4.86 2.77 -7.17
N ALA A 83 -3.76 2.80 -6.41
CA ALA A 83 -3.77 2.84 -4.96
C ALA A 83 -2.52 3.51 -4.39
N GLU A 84 -2.63 3.96 -3.14
CA GLU A 84 -1.51 4.41 -2.33
C GLU A 84 -1.51 3.65 -0.99
N ILE A 85 -0.34 3.22 -0.54
CA ILE A 85 -0.16 2.56 0.75
C ILE A 85 0.98 3.29 1.49
N ASN A 86 0.63 4.42 2.08
CA ASN A 86 1.61 5.34 2.66
C ASN A 86 1.80 5.05 4.16
N PHE A 87 3.04 5.15 4.65
CA PHE A 87 3.39 4.90 6.05
C PHE A 87 4.00 6.16 6.68
N PRO A 88 3.78 6.41 7.98
CA PRO A 88 4.40 7.54 8.67
C PRO A 88 5.92 7.37 8.73
N ALA A 89 6.66 8.48 8.74
CA ALA A 89 8.09 8.45 9.02
C ALA A 89 8.38 8.20 10.51
N GLU A 90 7.49 8.68 11.39
CA GLU A 90 7.56 8.51 12.84
C GLU A 90 6.18 8.56 13.46
N GLY A 91 6.06 7.98 14.66
CA GLY A 91 4.87 8.07 15.49
C GLY A 91 3.64 7.41 14.88
N LEU A 92 2.50 7.68 15.51
CA LEU A 92 1.21 7.18 15.05
C LEU A 92 0.52 8.21 14.17
N ASN A 93 0.32 7.88 12.89
CA ASN A 93 -0.46 8.71 11.98
C ASN A 93 -1.67 7.96 11.43
N ARG A 94 -2.81 8.16 12.08
CA ARG A 94 -4.08 7.56 11.64
C ARG A 94 -4.61 8.16 10.35
N ALA A 95 -4.12 9.31 9.87
CA ALA A 95 -4.57 9.90 8.61
C ALA A 95 -4.11 9.08 7.39
N LEU A 96 -2.98 8.38 7.51
CA LEU A 96 -2.47 7.50 6.47
C LEU A 96 -3.18 6.15 6.45
N SER A 97 -3.24 5.53 5.28
CA SER A 97 -3.96 4.29 5.04
C SER A 97 -3.11 3.04 5.25
N GLY A 98 -1.79 3.12 5.05
CA GLY A 98 -0.85 2.03 5.28
C GLY A 98 -0.39 1.96 6.74
N VAL A 99 -0.16 0.75 7.23
CA VAL A 99 0.25 0.47 8.60
C VAL A 99 1.24 -0.68 8.60
N PHE A 100 2.35 -0.51 9.32
CA PHE A 100 3.15 -1.64 9.76
C PHE A 100 2.69 -2.06 11.16
N ALA A 101 2.48 -3.34 11.36
CA ALA A 101 2.15 -3.92 12.66
C ALA A 101 3.06 -5.10 12.95
N ARG A 102 3.33 -5.36 14.22
CA ARG A 102 4.20 -6.44 14.66
C ARG A 102 3.42 -7.41 15.54
N ASP A 103 3.69 -8.70 15.41
CA ASP A 103 3.17 -9.72 16.34
C ASP A 103 4.11 -9.93 17.54
N GLU A 104 3.76 -10.89 18.39
CA GLU A 104 4.53 -11.24 19.60
C GLU A 104 5.88 -11.90 19.30
N ASN A 105 6.11 -12.36 18.06
CA ASN A 105 7.36 -12.97 17.60
C ASN A 105 8.21 -11.98 16.78
N ASP A 106 7.92 -10.69 16.90
CA ASP A 106 8.55 -9.61 16.14
C ASP A 106 8.35 -9.68 14.61
N ARG A 107 7.42 -10.50 14.13
CA ARG A 107 7.11 -10.59 12.69
C ARG A 107 6.32 -9.36 12.26
N VAL A 108 6.77 -8.71 11.19
CA VAL A 108 6.17 -7.46 10.69
C VAL A 108 5.19 -7.73 9.56
N PHE A 109 4.02 -7.11 9.66
CA PHE A 109 2.91 -7.20 8.72
C PHE A 109 2.61 -5.84 8.10
N VAL A 110 2.19 -5.88 6.83
CA VAL A 110 1.60 -4.75 6.14
C VAL A 110 0.09 -4.85 6.23
N LEU A 111 -0.51 -3.83 6.83
CA LEU A 111 -1.95 -3.69 7.00
C LEU A 111 -2.44 -2.41 6.30
N HIS A 112 -3.75 -2.36 6.04
CA HIS A 112 -4.40 -1.19 5.48
C HIS A 112 -5.65 -0.83 6.30
N ARG A 113 -5.81 0.45 6.64
CA ARG A 113 -6.91 0.98 7.49
C ARG A 113 -8.29 1.00 6.81
N GLY A 114 -8.39 0.48 5.58
CA GLY A 114 -9.60 0.55 4.74
C GLY A 114 -9.98 1.97 4.30
N LYS A 115 -9.06 2.93 4.36
CA LYS A 115 -9.33 4.32 3.99
C LYS A 115 -9.38 4.49 2.48
N ILE A 116 -10.58 4.71 1.95
CA ILE A 116 -10.85 5.05 0.55
C ILE A 116 -11.83 6.22 0.46
N ARG A 117 -11.94 6.83 -0.73
CA ARG A 117 -13.06 7.73 -1.04
C ARG A 117 -14.37 6.95 -0.91
N GLY A 118 -15.31 7.47 -0.11
CA GLY A 118 -16.55 6.78 0.27
C GLY A 118 -16.53 6.12 1.66
N GLY A 119 -15.36 6.09 2.32
CA GLY A 119 -15.25 5.75 3.75
C GLY A 119 -14.89 4.30 4.05
N LYS A 120 -14.56 4.05 5.32
CA LYS A 120 -14.08 2.75 5.83
C LYS A 120 -15.13 1.64 5.72
N ALA A 121 -16.38 1.93 6.08
CA ALA A 121 -17.47 0.93 6.02
C ALA A 121 -17.69 0.38 4.61
N LEU A 122 -17.63 1.26 3.59
CA LEU A 122 -17.71 0.88 2.18
C LEU A 122 -16.56 -0.04 1.77
N PHE A 123 -15.33 0.26 2.23
CA PHE A 123 -14.18 -0.60 1.96
C PHE A 123 -14.40 -2.01 2.50
N PHE A 124 -14.71 -2.15 3.79
CA PHE A 124 -14.86 -3.46 4.42
C PHE A 124 -16.10 -4.23 3.95
N ARG A 125 -17.14 -3.54 3.47
CA ARG A 125 -18.29 -4.19 2.82
C ARG A 125 -17.90 -4.95 1.55
N HIS A 126 -16.93 -4.44 0.80
CA HIS A 126 -16.54 -4.95 -0.52
C HIS A 126 -15.14 -5.59 -0.52
N TYR A 127 -14.46 -5.61 0.62
CA TYR A 127 -13.16 -6.26 0.78
C TYR A 127 -13.35 -7.73 1.10
N HIS A 128 -12.65 -8.60 0.37
CA HIS A 128 -12.81 -10.06 0.47
C HIS A 128 -11.52 -10.76 0.94
N GLY A 129 -10.47 -9.99 1.24
CA GLY A 129 -9.25 -10.52 1.84
C GLY A 129 -9.35 -10.69 3.37
N GLU A 130 -8.25 -11.11 3.97
CA GLU A 130 -8.16 -11.32 5.42
C GLU A 130 -8.25 -9.99 6.18
N THR A 131 -9.07 -9.97 7.24
CA THR A 131 -9.12 -8.86 8.19
C THR A 131 -8.52 -9.26 9.52
N VAL A 132 -7.94 -8.30 10.23
CA VAL A 132 -7.32 -8.52 11.54
C VAL A 132 -7.55 -7.32 12.44
N SER A 133 -7.77 -7.55 13.72
CA SER A 133 -7.76 -6.50 14.74
C SER A 133 -6.36 -6.32 15.30
N ALA A 134 -5.90 -5.07 15.44
CA ALA A 134 -4.59 -4.74 16.01
C ALA A 134 -4.69 -3.57 16.99
N ASP A 135 -3.80 -3.52 17.98
CA ASP A 135 -3.65 -2.37 18.86
C ASP A 135 -3.05 -1.18 18.09
N ASP A 136 -3.87 -0.18 17.79
CA ASP A 136 -3.48 1.04 17.09
C ASP A 136 -3.20 2.15 18.10
N GLY A 137 -2.22 1.95 18.99
CA GLY A 137 -1.79 2.93 19.99
C GLY A 137 -2.79 3.09 21.14
N GLY A 138 -3.10 1.97 21.82
CA GLY A 138 -4.05 1.88 22.93
C GLY A 138 -5.51 1.84 22.50
N LYS A 139 -5.78 1.76 21.19
CA LYS A 139 -7.13 1.72 20.62
C LYS A 139 -7.19 0.61 19.56
N PRO A 140 -7.78 -0.54 19.87
CA PRO A 140 -7.98 -1.59 18.89
C PRO A 140 -8.76 -1.08 17.68
N ASP A 141 -8.34 -1.48 16.48
CA ASP A 141 -9.07 -1.20 15.24
C ASP A 141 -8.93 -2.39 14.27
N ASP A 142 -9.85 -2.46 13.30
CA ASP A 142 -9.84 -3.49 12.27
C ASP A 142 -9.13 -3.02 11.00
N PHE A 143 -8.32 -3.92 10.45
CA PHE A 143 -7.48 -3.69 9.28
C PHE A 143 -7.70 -4.78 8.22
N ALA A 144 -7.50 -4.41 6.96
CA ALA A 144 -7.20 -5.38 5.93
C ALA A 144 -5.74 -5.84 6.10
N ARG A 145 -5.51 -7.14 6.20
CA ARG A 145 -4.16 -7.72 6.22
C ARG A 145 -3.73 -8.00 4.79
N ILE A 146 -2.62 -7.38 4.37
CA ILE A 146 -2.06 -7.62 3.04
C ILE A 146 -1.17 -8.86 3.09
N ALA A 147 -0.08 -8.80 3.84
CA ALA A 147 0.89 -9.88 3.99
C ALA A 147 1.89 -9.57 5.12
N ALA A 148 2.61 -10.59 5.58
CA ALA A 148 3.84 -10.37 6.33
C ALA A 148 4.96 -9.90 5.39
N LEU A 149 5.89 -9.08 5.87
CA LEU A 149 7.02 -8.63 5.05
C LEU A 149 7.93 -9.80 4.65
N ASP A 150 8.08 -10.82 5.47
CA ASP A 150 8.89 -12.00 5.19
C ASP A 150 8.16 -13.06 4.33
N ASP A 151 6.95 -12.77 3.85
CA ASP A 151 6.17 -13.70 3.05
C ASP A 151 6.77 -13.84 1.64
N ALA A 152 7.11 -15.06 1.23
CA ALA A 152 7.68 -15.31 -0.09
C ALA A 152 6.77 -14.84 -1.25
N ALA A 153 5.45 -14.77 -1.02
CA ALA A 153 4.46 -14.29 -1.98
C ALA A 153 4.06 -12.82 -1.75
N PHE A 154 4.86 -12.04 -0.99
CA PHE A 154 4.54 -10.67 -0.59
C PHE A 154 4.09 -9.78 -1.76
N ALA A 155 4.87 -9.73 -2.85
CA ALA A 155 4.58 -8.86 -3.99
C ALA A 155 3.27 -9.26 -4.71
N GLY A 156 3.01 -10.56 -4.86
CA GLY A 156 1.75 -11.07 -5.42
C GLY A 156 0.54 -10.70 -4.57
N LYS A 157 0.63 -10.90 -3.25
CA LYS A 157 -0.43 -10.52 -2.29
C LYS A 157 -0.70 -9.01 -2.28
N LEU A 158 0.35 -8.20 -2.40
CA LEU A 158 0.20 -6.74 -2.55
C LEU A 158 -0.51 -6.38 -3.86
N ALA A 159 -0.16 -7.04 -4.97
CA ALA A 159 -0.83 -6.84 -6.26
C ALA A 159 -2.32 -7.18 -6.19
N ASP A 160 -2.67 -8.30 -5.54
CA ASP A 160 -4.06 -8.70 -5.31
C ASP A 160 -4.82 -7.67 -4.48
N PHE A 161 -4.17 -7.13 -3.44
CA PHE A 161 -4.74 -6.05 -2.64
C PHE A 161 -5.00 -4.78 -3.47
N VAL A 162 -4.06 -4.37 -4.35
CA VAL A 162 -4.24 -3.22 -5.24
C VAL A 162 -5.41 -3.44 -6.20
N ARG A 163 -5.56 -4.65 -6.76
CA ARG A 163 -6.72 -5.00 -7.61
C ARG A 163 -8.03 -4.97 -6.83
N GLN A 164 -8.04 -5.44 -5.58
CA GLN A 164 -9.21 -5.33 -4.71
C GLN A 164 -9.60 -3.87 -4.47
N ILE A 165 -8.66 -2.94 -4.26
CA ILE A 165 -8.98 -1.51 -4.17
C ILE A 165 -9.72 -1.01 -5.41
N LEU A 166 -9.28 -1.41 -6.61
CA LEU A 166 -9.96 -1.04 -7.87
C LEU A 166 -11.36 -1.64 -7.96
N ALA A 167 -11.52 -2.91 -7.59
CA ALA A 167 -12.82 -3.60 -7.58
C ALA A 167 -13.80 -2.92 -6.60
N ILE A 168 -13.35 -2.57 -5.39
CA ILE A 168 -14.13 -1.84 -4.39
C ILE A 168 -14.57 -0.48 -4.93
N LYS A 169 -13.65 0.29 -5.55
CA LYS A 169 -13.97 1.58 -6.17
C LYS A 169 -15.02 1.43 -7.28
N ALA A 170 -14.93 0.37 -8.08
CA ALA A 170 -15.89 0.10 -9.15
C ALA A 170 -17.27 -0.29 -8.61
N ALA A 171 -17.33 -1.15 -7.58
CA ALA A 171 -18.57 -1.54 -6.92
C ALA A 171 -19.26 -0.34 -6.26
N ALA A 172 -18.51 0.50 -5.55
CA ALA A 172 -19.01 1.72 -4.93
C ALA A 172 -19.65 2.71 -5.93
N LYS A 173 -19.09 2.80 -7.14
CA LYS A 173 -19.64 3.63 -8.22
C LYS A 173 -20.99 3.08 -8.71
N LYS A 174 -21.15 1.76 -8.76
CA LYS A 174 -22.43 1.11 -9.13
C LYS A 174 -23.48 1.30 -8.04
N ASP A 175 -23.12 1.18 -6.77
CA ASP A 175 -24.04 1.37 -5.64
C ASP A 175 -24.57 2.83 -5.52
N SER A 176 -23.89 3.78 -6.16
CA SER A 176 -24.23 5.21 -6.12
C SER A 176 -24.90 5.72 -7.41
N ALA A 177 -25.11 4.85 -8.40
CA ALA A 177 -25.69 5.16 -9.71
C ALA A 177 -27.13 4.63 -9.80
#